data_AF-A0A6C0HYW5-F1
#
_entry.id   AF-A0A6C0HYW5-F1
#
_cell.length_a   1.000
_cell.length_b   1.000
_cell.length_c   1.000
_cell.angle_alpha   90.00
_cell.angle_beta   90.00
_cell.angle_gamma   90.00
#
_symmetry.space_group_name_H-M   'P 1'
#
loop_
_entity.id
_entity.type
_entity.pdbx_description
1 polymer ?
#
loop_
_entity_poly.entity_id
_entity_poly.type
_entity_poly.pdbx_seq_one_letter_code
_entity_poly.pdbx_strand_id
1 'polypeptide(L)'
;MSYNSKFICTYNYYDPSLTNTIEKSKLNLEDCEDLEDMSDYLYKTELLQIFGCKEFDSSVIDGVISEIFLKLSLHDELKECMRIVASHFLSEDLDVGFTALFSYNFMFLTHRCICDFLETGNISEENMNTLKIAVTK
;
A
#
# COMPACT_ATOMS: atom_id res chain seq x y z
N MET A 1 -9.83 16.69 0.54
CA MET A 1 -9.17 15.79 -0.43
C MET A 1 -9.69 14.39 -0.16
N SER A 2 -9.74 13.51 -1.16
CA SER A 2 -10.29 12.16 -1.03
C SER A 2 -9.30 11.14 -1.56
N TYR A 3 -9.34 9.92 -1.03
CA TYR A 3 -8.52 8.82 -1.51
C TYR A 3 -8.75 8.52 -2.99
N ASN A 4 -7.69 8.38 -3.77
CA ASN A 4 -7.73 8.19 -5.20
C ASN A 4 -7.71 6.69 -5.56
N SER A 5 -8.87 6.04 -5.59
CA SER A 5 -8.97 4.61 -5.95
C SER A 5 -8.66 4.30 -7.41
N LYS A 6 -8.51 5.32 -8.26
CA LYS A 6 -8.21 5.18 -9.69
C LYS A 6 -6.72 5.20 -9.99
N PHE A 7 -5.89 5.46 -8.98
CA PHE A 7 -4.44 5.41 -9.12
C PHE A 7 -3.96 3.95 -9.22
N ILE A 8 -2.86 3.74 -9.93
CA ILE A 8 -2.20 2.43 -10.02
C ILE A 8 -0.76 2.64 -9.62
N CYS A 9 -0.33 1.99 -8.54
CA CYS A 9 1.06 2.05 -8.10
C CYS A 9 1.97 1.34 -9.11
N THR A 10 3.11 1.95 -9.40
CA THR A 10 4.08 1.41 -10.35
C THR A 10 5.50 1.32 -9.81
N TYR A 11 5.83 2.04 -8.72
CA TYR A 11 7.17 1.98 -8.11
C TYR A 11 7.65 0.54 -7.83
N ASN A 12 6.73 -0.35 -7.45
CA ASN A 12 7.03 -1.74 -7.14
C ASN A 12 7.53 -2.57 -8.34
N TYR A 13 7.34 -2.10 -9.58
CA TYR A 13 7.90 -2.74 -10.79
C TYR A 13 9.36 -2.38 -11.03
N TYR A 14 9.85 -1.31 -10.39
CA TYR A 14 11.23 -0.84 -10.51
C TYR A 14 12.13 -1.37 -9.39
N ASP A 15 11.56 -2.12 -8.43
CA ASP A 15 12.28 -2.77 -7.35
C ASP A 15 12.21 -4.30 -7.46
N PRO A 16 13.32 -4.97 -7.83
CA PRO A 16 13.39 -6.43 -7.94
C PRO A 16 12.98 -7.19 -6.67
N SER A 17 13.17 -6.59 -5.50
CA SER A 17 12.81 -7.21 -4.21
C SER A 17 11.28 -7.32 -4.04
N LEU A 18 10.53 -6.37 -4.62
CA LEU A 18 9.07 -6.34 -4.60
C LEU A 18 8.45 -7.10 -5.79
N THR A 19 9.14 -7.16 -6.92
CA THR A 19 8.60 -7.71 -8.18
C THR A 19 8.26 -9.20 -8.09
N ASN A 20 8.89 -9.97 -7.20
CA ASN A 20 8.56 -11.40 -7.01
C ASN A 20 7.15 -11.65 -6.43
N THR A 21 6.42 -10.60 -6.08
CA THR A 21 5.06 -10.67 -5.51
C THR A 21 3.96 -10.55 -6.58
N ILE A 22 4.28 -10.13 -7.82
CA ILE A 22 3.35 -10.00 -8.95
C ILE A 22 3.98 -10.66 -10.19
N GLU A 23 3.18 -11.35 -11.01
CA GLU A 23 3.65 -12.01 -12.24
C GLU A 23 4.55 -11.09 -13.08
N LYS A 24 5.73 -11.61 -13.45
CA LYS A 24 6.79 -10.91 -14.18
C LYS A 24 6.28 -10.37 -15.53
N SER A 25 5.87 -9.11 -15.58
CA SER A 25 5.96 -8.36 -16.83
C SER A 25 7.44 -8.12 -17.12
N LYS A 26 7.96 -8.80 -18.15
CA LYS A 26 9.33 -8.67 -18.65
C LYS A 26 9.57 -7.25 -19.19
N LEU A 27 9.82 -6.29 -18.32
CA LEU A 27 10.51 -5.05 -18.69
C LEU A 27 12.01 -5.33 -18.54
N ASN A 28 12.73 -5.34 -19.66
CA ASN A 28 14.20 -5.39 -19.65
C ASN A 28 14.71 -4.07 -19.08
N LEU A 29 14.94 -4.03 -17.76
CA LEU A 29 15.44 -2.87 -17.01
C LEU A 29 16.95 -2.96 -16.75
N GLU A 30 17.67 -3.88 -17.41
CA GLU A 30 19.08 -4.21 -17.14
C GLU A 30 20.07 -3.04 -17.36
N ASP A 31 19.64 -1.91 -17.94
CA ASP A 31 20.50 -0.77 -18.28
C ASP A 31 20.28 0.50 -17.41
N CYS A 32 19.57 0.44 -16.27
CA CYS A 32 19.42 1.57 -15.37
C CYS A 32 20.11 1.33 -14.01
N GLU A 33 21.29 1.93 -13.82
CA GLU A 33 21.97 1.98 -12.52
C GLU A 33 21.18 2.81 -11.48
N ASP A 34 20.18 3.60 -11.91
CA ASP A 34 19.36 4.50 -11.08
C ASP A 34 17.98 3.92 -10.68
N LEU A 35 17.74 2.61 -10.80
CA LEU A 35 16.41 2.01 -10.54
C LEU A 35 15.93 2.18 -9.09
N GLU A 36 16.83 2.07 -8.12
CA GLU A 36 16.51 2.20 -6.69
C GLU A 36 16.14 3.66 -6.35
N ASP A 37 16.88 4.63 -6.90
CA ASP A 37 16.53 6.05 -6.78
C ASP A 37 15.19 6.37 -7.47
N MET A 38 14.90 5.71 -8.58
CA MET A 38 13.64 5.86 -9.30
C MET A 38 12.46 5.29 -8.51
N SER A 39 12.57 4.09 -7.94
CA SER A 39 11.47 3.48 -7.17
C SER A 39 11.16 4.27 -5.90
N ASP A 40 12.18 4.80 -5.22
CA ASP A 40 12.00 5.70 -4.07
C ASP A 40 11.30 7.01 -4.43
N TYR A 41 11.70 7.62 -5.54
CA TYR A 41 11.06 8.84 -6.05
C TYR A 41 9.60 8.58 -6.45
N LEU A 42 9.35 7.47 -7.14
CA LEU A 42 8.01 7.05 -7.52
C LEU A 42 7.16 6.80 -6.28
N TYR A 43 7.64 6.01 -5.31
CA TYR A 43 6.90 5.74 -4.06
C TYR A 43 6.39 7.02 -3.39
N LYS A 44 7.26 8.01 -3.21
CA LYS A 44 6.88 9.30 -2.60
C LYS A 44 5.83 10.04 -3.43
N THR A 45 6.02 10.08 -4.74
CA THR A 45 5.10 10.75 -5.67
C THR A 45 3.74 10.05 -5.66
N GLU A 46 3.73 8.73 -5.73
CA GLU A 46 2.55 7.89 -5.80
C GLU A 46 1.76 7.91 -4.48
N LEU A 47 2.44 7.93 -3.34
CA LEU A 47 1.82 8.15 -2.03
C LEU A 47 0.97 9.43 -2.04
N LEU A 48 1.54 10.54 -2.54
CA LEU A 48 0.81 11.80 -2.67
C LEU A 48 -0.38 11.68 -3.63
N GLN A 49 -0.22 10.99 -4.77
CA GLN A 49 -1.31 10.77 -5.74
C GLN A 49 -2.47 9.97 -5.13
N ILE A 50 -2.17 8.94 -4.34
CA ILE A 50 -3.15 8.10 -3.64
C ILE A 50 -3.95 8.94 -2.64
N PHE A 51 -3.27 9.80 -1.88
CA PHE A 51 -3.92 10.70 -0.91
C PHE A 51 -4.48 11.99 -1.54
N GLY A 52 -4.39 12.15 -2.86
CA GLY A 52 -4.90 13.32 -3.58
C GLY A 52 -4.16 14.63 -3.25
N CYS A 53 -2.91 14.52 -2.79
CA CYS A 53 -2.07 15.62 -2.36
C CYS A 53 -1.08 16.02 -3.46
N LYS A 54 -0.72 17.32 -3.52
CA LYS A 54 0.37 17.80 -4.39
C LYS A 54 1.72 17.82 -3.68
N GLU A 55 1.68 18.05 -2.38
CA GLU A 55 2.83 18.13 -1.48
C GLU A 55 2.49 17.36 -0.21
N PHE A 56 3.51 16.93 0.54
CA PHE A 56 3.30 16.19 1.78
C PHE A 56 2.65 17.08 2.84
N ASP A 57 1.46 16.69 3.27
CA ASP A 57 0.73 17.31 4.38
C ASP A 57 0.24 16.20 5.30
N SER A 58 0.88 16.06 6.46
CA SER A 58 0.54 15.02 7.44
C SER A 58 -0.91 15.13 7.89
N SER A 59 -1.43 16.35 8.09
CA SER A 59 -2.80 16.54 8.58
C SER A 59 -3.85 16.04 7.58
N VAL A 60 -3.59 16.22 6.28
CA VAL A 60 -4.47 15.71 5.22
C VAL A 60 -4.35 14.19 5.11
N ILE A 61 -3.12 13.66 5.08
CA ILE A 61 -2.87 12.23 4.96
C ILE A 61 -3.48 11.48 6.15
N ASP A 62 -3.22 11.92 7.38
CA ASP A 62 -3.74 11.32 8.61
C ASP A 62 -5.27 11.35 8.65
N GLY A 63 -5.87 12.44 8.17
CA GLY A 63 -7.32 12.55 8.03
C GLY A 63 -7.92 11.53 7.04
N VAL A 64 -7.27 11.35 5.88
CA VAL A 64 -7.71 10.37 4.88
C VAL A 64 -7.48 8.93 5.36
N ILE A 65 -6.33 8.66 5.99
CA ILE A 65 -6.05 7.36 6.63
C ILE A 65 -7.13 7.03 7.65
N SER A 66 -7.47 7.97 8.54
CA SER A 66 -8.51 7.79 9.56
C SER A 66 -9.87 7.48 8.92
N GLU A 67 -10.24 8.18 7.85
CA GLU A 67 -11.50 7.93 7.14
C GLU A 67 -11.56 6.51 6.55
N ILE A 68 -10.47 6.06 5.93
CA ILE A 68 -10.39 4.72 5.33
C ILE A 68 -10.36 3.65 6.42
N PHE A 69 -9.61 3.89 7.49
CA PHE A 69 -9.53 2.98 8.63
C PHE A 69 -10.91 2.69 9.21
N LEU A 70 -11.72 3.72 9.44
CA LEU A 70 -13.09 3.55 9.95
C LEU A 70 -13.94 2.65 9.04
N LYS A 71 -13.80 2.80 7.72
CA LYS A 71 -14.53 1.98 6.73
C LYS A 71 -14.05 0.52 6.70
N LEU A 72 -12.75 0.31 6.85
CA LEU A 72 -12.12 -1.01 6.70
C LEU A 72 -11.94 -1.77 8.01
N SER A 73 -12.09 -1.11 9.15
CA SER A 73 -11.95 -1.71 10.48
C SER A 73 -12.96 -2.83 10.73
N LEU A 74 -13.99 -3.00 9.90
CA LEU A 74 -14.94 -4.11 10.00
C LEU A 74 -14.49 -5.35 9.19
N HIS A 75 -13.44 -5.25 8.38
CA HIS A 75 -12.93 -6.34 7.58
C HIS A 75 -11.91 -7.16 8.38
N ASP A 76 -12.34 -8.29 8.94
CA ASP A 76 -11.54 -9.09 9.88
C ASP A 76 -10.17 -9.50 9.33
N GLU A 77 -10.11 -9.88 8.05
CA GLU A 77 -8.85 -10.30 7.41
C GLU A 77 -7.86 -9.14 7.26
N LEU A 78 -8.35 -7.93 7.00
CA LEU A 78 -7.47 -6.77 6.86
C LEU A 78 -7.00 -6.31 8.24
N LYS A 79 -7.90 -6.37 9.24
CA LYS A 79 -7.56 -6.19 10.65
C LYS A 79 -6.43 -7.10 11.10
N GLU A 80 -6.43 -8.34 10.65
CA GLU A 80 -5.33 -9.27 10.96
C GLU A 80 -4.01 -8.84 10.31
N CYS A 81 -4.03 -8.43 9.05
CA CYS A 81 -2.85 -7.84 8.41
C CYS A 81 -2.33 -6.61 9.19
N MET A 82 -3.23 -5.73 9.65
CA MET A 82 -2.85 -4.57 10.48
C MET A 82 -2.15 -5.02 11.78
N ARG A 83 -2.67 -6.03 12.49
CA ARG A 83 -2.04 -6.54 13.72
C ARG A 83 -0.66 -7.11 13.46
N ILE A 84 -0.51 -7.90 12.41
CA ILE A 84 0.78 -8.51 12.03
C ILE A 84 1.80 -7.40 11.78
N VAL A 85 1.45 -6.41 10.96
CA VAL A 85 2.35 -5.29 10.66
C VAL A 85 2.64 -4.46 11.91
N ALA A 86 1.65 -4.16 12.76
CA ALA A 86 1.87 -3.45 14.02
C ALA A 86 2.87 -4.17 14.93
N SER A 87 2.83 -5.50 14.96
CA SER A 87 3.73 -6.31 15.79
C SER A 87 5.21 -6.17 15.39
N HIS A 88 5.50 -5.87 14.12
CA HIS A 88 6.87 -5.57 13.65
C HIS A 88 7.44 -4.31 14.30
N PHE A 89 6.56 -3.42 14.80
CA PHE A 89 6.90 -2.21 15.54
C PHE A 89 6.69 -2.35 17.05
N LEU A 90 6.55 -3.58 17.56
CA LEU A 90 6.25 -3.88 18.97
C LEU A 90 4.97 -3.17 19.46
N SER A 91 4.00 -2.99 18.57
CA SER A 91 2.71 -2.36 18.85
C SER A 91 1.57 -3.35 18.62
N GLU A 92 0.52 -3.22 19.42
CA GLU A 92 -0.77 -3.91 19.20
C GLU A 92 -1.84 -2.96 18.62
N ASP A 93 -1.46 -1.69 18.41
CA ASP A 93 -2.35 -0.66 17.90
C ASP A 93 -2.62 -0.85 16.41
N LEU A 94 -3.90 -1.01 16.06
CA LEU A 94 -4.35 -1.16 14.69
C LEU A 94 -4.09 0.09 13.84
N ASP A 95 -4.09 1.28 14.45
CA ASP A 95 -3.80 2.52 13.72
C ASP A 95 -2.33 2.57 13.29
N VAL A 96 -1.43 2.08 14.15
CA VAL A 96 -0.01 1.91 13.82
C VAL A 96 0.16 0.90 12.69
N GLY A 97 -0.51 -0.25 12.80
CA GLY A 97 -0.49 -1.28 11.77
C GLY A 97 -1.04 -0.80 10.43
N PHE A 98 -2.16 -0.08 10.45
CA PHE A 98 -2.79 0.44 9.25
C PHE A 98 -1.97 1.55 8.59
N THR A 99 -1.36 2.43 9.38
CA THR A 99 -0.42 3.44 8.85
C THR A 99 0.80 2.77 8.23
N ALA A 100 1.35 1.75 8.89
CA ALA A 100 2.51 1.01 8.39
C ALA A 100 2.23 0.19 7.11
N LEU A 101 0.96 -0.15 6.83
CA LEU A 101 0.54 -0.75 5.55
C LEU A 101 0.73 0.18 4.34
N PHE A 102 0.94 1.49 4.55
CA PHE A 102 1.32 2.45 3.50
C PHE A 102 2.84 2.64 3.37
N SER A 103 3.65 1.87 4.09
CA SER A 103 5.10 1.82 3.88
C SER A 103 5.45 1.26 2.50
N TYR A 104 6.68 1.54 2.06
CA TYR A 104 7.21 1.17 0.75
C TYR A 104 6.96 -0.30 0.38
N ASN A 105 7.07 -1.24 1.32
CA ASN A 105 6.91 -2.67 0.99
C ASN A 105 5.46 -3.10 0.73
N PHE A 106 4.48 -2.36 1.28
CA PHE A 106 3.09 -2.83 1.32
C PHE A 106 2.11 -1.90 0.60
N MET A 107 2.47 -0.64 0.37
CA MET A 107 1.55 0.39 -0.16
C MET A 107 0.82 -0.07 -1.42
N PHE A 108 1.51 -0.67 -2.39
CA PHE A 108 0.87 -1.13 -3.64
C PHE A 108 -0.18 -2.22 -3.44
N LEU A 109 0.00 -3.12 -2.46
CA LEU A 109 -0.95 -4.19 -2.13
C LEU A 109 -2.11 -3.66 -1.30
N THR A 110 -1.78 -2.85 -0.29
CA THR A 110 -2.76 -2.15 0.55
C THR A 110 -3.68 -1.29 -0.31
N HIS A 111 -3.10 -0.55 -1.26
CA HIS A 111 -3.84 0.30 -2.18
C HIS A 111 -4.86 -0.50 -3.00
N ARG A 112 -4.46 -1.63 -3.60
CA ARG A 112 -5.37 -2.53 -4.34
C ARG A 112 -6.53 -3.01 -3.48
N CYS A 113 -6.25 -3.44 -2.24
CA CYS A 113 -7.30 -3.87 -1.32
C CYS A 113 -8.30 -2.74 -1.01
N ILE A 114 -7.79 -1.52 -0.77
CA ILE A 114 -8.64 -0.36 -0.53
C ILE A 114 -9.47 -0.02 -1.78
N CYS A 115 -8.88 -0.09 -2.98
CA CYS A 115 -9.59 0.16 -4.23
C CYS A 115 -10.72 -0.84 -4.45
N ASP A 116 -10.46 -2.15 -4.29
CA ASP A 116 -11.49 -3.18 -4.38
C ASP A 116 -12.68 -2.85 -3.45
N PHE A 117 -12.38 -2.52 -2.19
CA PHE A 117 -13.39 -2.23 -1.19
C PHE A 117 -14.18 -0.95 -1.52
N LEU A 118 -13.50 0.14 -1.91
CA LEU A 118 -14.16 1.40 -2.22
C LEU A 118 -15.04 1.30 -3.48
N GLU A 119 -14.69 0.45 -4.43
CA GLU A 119 -15.42 0.31 -5.70
C GLU A 119 -16.52 -0.74 -5.65
N THR A 120 -16.34 -1.82 -4.88
CA THR A 120 -17.24 -2.98 -4.89
C THR A 120 -17.87 -3.30 -3.54
N GLY A 121 -17.38 -2.67 -2.45
CA GLY A 121 -17.76 -2.99 -1.07
C GLY A 121 -17.09 -4.26 -0.51
N ASN A 122 -16.28 -4.97 -1.30
CA ASN A 122 -15.59 -6.19 -0.90
C ASN A 122 -14.13 -6.15 -1.36
N ILE A 123 -13.25 -6.89 -0.69
CA ILE A 123 -11.86 -7.07 -1.15
C ILE A 123 -11.78 -8.41 -1.88
N SER A 124 -11.16 -8.44 -3.06
CA SER A 124 -10.99 -9.71 -3.77
C SER A 124 -10.08 -10.66 -2.98
N GLU A 125 -10.39 -11.94 -3.03
CA GLU A 125 -9.62 -12.98 -2.34
C GLU A 125 -8.15 -12.99 -2.82
N GLU A 126 -7.92 -12.74 -4.12
CA GLU A 126 -6.58 -12.60 -4.69
C GLU A 126 -5.78 -11.50 -4.01
N ASN A 127 -6.28 -10.25 -4.02
CA ASN A 127 -5.57 -9.11 -3.45
C ASN A 127 -5.35 -9.28 -1.93
N MET A 128 -6.35 -9.81 -1.22
CA MET A 128 -6.24 -10.07 0.22
C MET A 128 -5.18 -11.13 0.53
N ASN A 129 -5.15 -12.24 -0.22
CA ASN A 129 -4.15 -13.29 -0.03
C ASN A 129 -2.74 -12.80 -0.36
N THR A 130 -2.56 -12.01 -1.42
CA THR A 130 -1.26 -11.40 -1.73
C THR A 130 -0.77 -10.50 -0.60
N LEU A 131 -1.65 -9.67 -0.04
CA LEU A 131 -1.31 -8.82 1.10
C LEU A 131 -0.92 -9.66 2.34
N LYS A 132 -1.71 -10.67 2.69
CA LYS A 132 -1.41 -11.58 3.83
C LYS A 132 -0.03 -12.22 3.70
N ILE A 133 0.31 -12.72 2.52
CA ILE A 133 1.63 -13.33 2.25
C ILE A 133 2.74 -12.30 2.40
N ALA A 134 2.52 -11.06 1.95
CA ALA A 134 3.53 -10.00 2.04
C ALA A 134 3.81 -9.59 3.49
N VAL A 135 2.78 -9.43 4.32
CA VAL A 135 2.94 -8.95 5.71
C VAL A 135 3.47 -10.00 6.69
N THR A 136 3.44 -11.29 6.32
CA THR A 136 3.96 -12.40 7.15
C THR A 136 5.39 -12.81 6.82
N LYS A 137 6.01 -12.20 5.81
CA LYS A 137 7.43 -12.40 5.49
C LYS A 137 8.30 -11.51 6.36
#